data_AF-A0A937V9P2-F1
#
_entry.id   AF-A0A937V9P2-F1
#
_cell.length_a   1.000
_cell.length_b   1.000
_cell.length_c   1.000
_cell.angle_alpha   90.00
_cell.angle_beta   90.00
_cell.angle_gamma   90.00
#
_symmetry.space_group_name_H-M   'P 1'
#
loop_
_entity.id
_entity.type
_entity.pdbx_description
1 polymer ?
#
loop_
_entity_poly.entity_id
_entity_poly.type
_entity_poly.pdbx_seq_one_letter_code
_entity_poly.pdbx_strand_id
1 'polypeptide(L)'
;MHEYIVNLHAHTVYSDGEGTHDEVAAAALAAGLDAVWITDHNVYVQGLDGYRYQGDRRVLLLAGEEIHDQVRQPQKNHLLVIEARRELAPLAAHPQRLVDAVAEVGGLAFIAHLVDPQAPLFHEPDLSWVDADLQGSFGVEIWNTMSEFK
;
A
#
# COMPACT_ATOMS: atom_id res chain seq x y z
N MET A 1 0.96 21.27 -18.46
CA MET A 1 0.89 19.94 -17.82
C MET A 1 1.13 20.18 -16.34
N HIS A 2 0.23 19.75 -15.46
CA HIS A 2 0.42 19.81 -14.02
C HIS A 2 0.98 18.46 -13.57
N GLU A 3 2.05 18.49 -12.79
CA GLU A 3 2.63 17.32 -12.15
C GLU A 3 2.04 17.18 -10.75
N TYR A 4 1.79 15.94 -10.32
CA TYR A 4 1.35 15.62 -8.97
C TYR A 4 2.39 14.70 -8.32
N ILE A 5 2.82 15.03 -7.12
CA ILE A 5 3.78 14.25 -6.33
C ILE A 5 3.01 13.43 -5.30
N VAL A 6 3.11 12.10 -5.37
CA VAL A 6 2.25 11.19 -4.61
C VAL A 6 3.08 10.10 -3.97
N ASN A 7 2.76 9.75 -2.72
CA ASN A 7 3.16 8.49 -2.10
C ASN A 7 1.97 7.52 -2.13
N LEU A 8 2.13 6.33 -2.74
CA LEU A 8 1.07 5.34 -2.87
C LEU A 8 1.12 4.21 -1.83
N HIS A 9 2.15 4.19 -0.98
CA HIS A 9 2.41 3.10 -0.05
C HIS A 9 2.90 3.69 1.29
N ALA A 10 2.03 3.67 2.29
CA ALA A 10 2.34 4.13 3.65
C ALA A 10 1.49 3.38 4.68
N HIS A 11 2.07 3.18 5.87
CA HIS A 11 1.44 2.44 6.96
C HIS A 11 1.13 3.35 8.13
N THR A 12 0.14 2.97 8.93
CA THR A 12 -0.24 3.65 10.16
C THR A 12 -0.30 2.68 11.33
N VAL A 13 -0.64 3.21 12.50
CA VAL A 13 -0.90 2.43 13.72
C VAL A 13 -2.01 1.37 13.59
N TYR A 14 -2.72 1.33 12.47
CA TYR A 14 -3.70 0.30 12.17
C TYR A 14 -3.08 -1.01 11.67
N SER A 15 -1.80 -0.99 11.24
CA SER A 15 -1.03 -2.20 10.93
C SER A 15 0.34 -2.19 11.63
N ASP A 16 1.42 -1.86 10.91
CA ASP A 16 2.81 -1.89 11.38
C ASP A 16 3.49 -0.51 11.35
N GLY A 17 2.75 0.57 11.07
CA GLY A 17 3.28 1.93 11.13
C GLY A 17 3.19 2.57 12.52
N GLU A 18 4.02 3.58 12.79
CA GLU A 18 4.03 4.29 14.08
C GLU A 18 3.14 5.56 14.09
N GLY A 19 2.82 6.10 12.92
CA GLY A 19 2.03 7.34 12.79
C GLY A 19 0.53 7.08 12.60
N THR A 20 -0.31 7.97 13.09
CA THR A 20 -1.72 8.04 12.73
C THR A 20 -1.91 8.60 11.31
N HIS A 21 -3.11 8.44 10.73
CA HIS A 21 -3.43 9.00 9.41
C HIS A 21 -3.18 10.51 9.32
N ASP A 22 -3.50 11.27 10.38
CA ASP A 22 -3.29 12.71 10.42
C ASP A 22 -1.80 13.07 10.56
N GLU A 23 -1.01 12.27 11.28
CA GLU A 23 0.45 12.44 11.35
C GLU A 23 1.13 12.13 10.02
N VAL A 24 0.70 11.07 9.32
CA VAL A 24 1.17 10.78 7.96
C VAL A 24 0.79 11.90 6.99
N ALA A 25 -0.42 12.44 7.07
CA ALA A 25 -0.82 13.59 6.26
C ALA A 25 0.01 14.85 6.58
N ALA A 26 0.32 15.09 7.85
CA ALA A 26 1.19 16.20 8.25
C ALA A 26 2.63 16.03 7.70
N ALA A 27 3.17 14.80 7.74
CA ALA A 27 4.46 14.48 7.15
C ALA A 27 4.44 14.67 5.62
N ALA A 28 3.38 14.22 4.94
CA ALA A 28 3.19 14.41 3.50
C ALA A 28 3.14 15.90 3.11
N LEU A 29 2.42 16.72 3.89
CA LEU A 29 2.40 18.18 3.73
C LEU A 29 3.78 18.81 3.93
N ALA A 30 4.53 18.36 4.92
CA ALA A 30 5.89 18.84 5.18
C ALA A 30 6.85 18.48 4.03
N ALA A 31 6.70 17.27 3.47
CA ALA A 31 7.45 16.78 2.32
C ALA A 31 7.03 17.42 0.97
N GLY A 32 5.90 18.13 0.93
CA GLY A 32 5.40 18.77 -0.29
C GLY A 32 4.67 17.82 -1.24
N LEU A 33 4.08 16.74 -0.71
CA LEU A 33 3.24 15.83 -1.49
C LEU A 33 1.86 16.44 -1.75
N ASP A 34 1.30 16.14 -2.92
CA ASP A 34 -0.07 16.49 -3.29
C ASP A 34 -1.08 15.45 -2.79
N ALA A 35 -0.67 14.18 -2.70
CA ALA A 35 -1.49 13.10 -2.17
C ALA A 35 -0.65 12.01 -1.47
N VAL A 36 -1.31 11.27 -0.58
CA VAL A 36 -0.78 10.08 0.08
C VAL A 36 -1.87 9.01 0.18
N TRP A 37 -1.54 7.78 -0.19
CA TRP A 37 -2.36 6.60 0.13
C TRP A 37 -1.84 5.91 1.37
N ILE A 38 -2.76 5.59 2.28
CA ILE A 38 -2.51 4.70 3.39
C ILE A 38 -2.91 3.29 2.96
N THR A 39 -1.99 2.35 3.03
CA THR A 39 -2.13 0.95 2.58
C THR A 39 -1.72 0.02 3.71
N ASP A 40 -2.43 0.11 4.84
CA ASP A 40 -2.20 -0.74 6.00
C ASP A 40 -2.35 -2.24 5.65
N HIS A 41 -1.60 -3.12 6.34
CA HIS A 41 -1.64 -4.57 6.06
C HIS A 41 -2.99 -5.17 6.38
N ASN A 42 -3.64 -5.72 5.36
CA ASN A 42 -4.87 -6.52 5.46
C ASN A 42 -6.01 -5.83 6.25
N VAL A 43 -6.07 -4.50 6.20
CA VAL A 43 -7.14 -3.73 6.84
C VAL A 43 -7.51 -2.51 6.00
N TYR A 44 -8.78 -2.41 5.63
CA TYR A 44 -9.34 -1.26 4.94
C TYR A 44 -9.97 -0.26 5.93
N VAL A 45 -9.23 0.79 6.28
CA VAL A 45 -9.71 1.82 7.22
C VAL A 45 -10.61 2.83 6.50
N GLN A 46 -11.89 2.86 6.89
CA GLN A 46 -12.89 3.72 6.26
C GLN A 46 -13.09 5.06 6.98
N GLY A 47 -13.57 6.06 6.23
CA GLY A 47 -14.02 7.34 6.79
C GLY A 47 -12.93 8.35 7.08
N LEU A 48 -11.67 8.06 6.71
CA LEU A 48 -10.53 8.97 6.88
C LEU A 48 -10.10 9.66 5.58
N ASP A 49 -10.62 9.21 4.43
CA ASP A 49 -10.42 9.84 3.12
C ASP A 49 -10.75 11.33 3.13
N GLY A 50 -9.91 12.13 2.48
CA GLY A 50 -10.18 13.53 2.20
C GLY A 50 -8.97 14.43 2.34
N TYR A 51 -9.20 15.72 2.06
CA TYR A 51 -8.15 16.72 2.14
C TYR A 51 -7.80 17.04 3.60
N ARG A 52 -6.50 17.06 3.88
CA ARG A 52 -5.91 17.67 5.09
C ARG A 52 -5.24 18.97 4.72
N TYR A 53 -5.25 19.93 5.64
CA TYR A 53 -4.81 21.30 5.39
C TYR A 53 -3.78 21.76 6.42
N GLN A 54 -2.77 22.49 5.98
CA GLN A 54 -1.83 23.20 6.85
C GLN A 54 -1.47 24.55 6.21
N GLY A 55 -2.04 25.63 6.75
CA GLY A 55 -1.97 26.96 6.13
C GLY A 55 -2.63 26.92 4.75
N ASP A 56 -1.92 27.44 3.74
CA ASP A 56 -2.39 27.47 2.35
C ASP A 56 -2.11 26.17 1.58
N ARG A 57 -1.50 25.17 2.23
CA ARG A 57 -1.19 23.86 1.62
C ARG A 57 -2.25 22.83 1.97
N ARG A 58 -2.46 21.89 1.05
CA ARG A 58 -3.34 20.73 1.24
C ARG A 58 -2.69 19.47 0.69
N VAL A 59 -3.04 18.33 1.28
CA VAL A 59 -2.73 17.00 0.76
C VAL A 59 -4.02 16.20 0.71
N LEU A 60 -4.20 15.41 -0.34
CA LEU A 60 -5.28 14.41 -0.39
C LEU A 60 -4.81 13.13 0.29
N LEU A 61 -5.48 12.72 1.37
CA LEU A 61 -5.27 11.42 1.99
C LEU A 61 -6.37 10.46 1.53
N LEU A 62 -6.00 9.25 1.13
CA LEU A 62 -6.92 8.19 0.73
C LEU A 62 -6.50 6.84 1.33
N ALA A 63 -7.45 5.98 1.64
CA ALA A 63 -7.20 4.64 2.16
C ALA A 63 -7.28 3.57 1.06
N GLY A 64 -6.37 2.60 1.14
CA GLY A 64 -6.35 1.34 0.43
C GLY A 64 -5.89 0.23 1.40
N GLU A 65 -5.40 -0.88 0.85
CA GLU A 65 -4.89 -2.03 1.60
C GLU A 65 -3.54 -2.46 0.99
N GLU A 66 -2.59 -2.88 1.82
CA GLU A 66 -1.53 -3.80 1.38
C GLU A 66 -1.96 -5.21 1.80
N ILE A 67 -2.30 -6.08 0.85
CA ILE A 67 -2.85 -7.39 1.14
C ILE A 67 -1.78 -8.45 0.93
N HIS A 68 -1.55 -9.27 1.95
CA HIS A 68 -0.67 -10.43 1.86
C HIS A 68 -1.21 -11.64 2.65
N ASP A 69 -0.77 -12.85 2.31
CA ASP A 69 -1.16 -14.07 3.03
C ASP A 69 -0.44 -14.17 4.38
N GLN A 70 -1.15 -13.83 5.45
CA GLN A 70 -0.62 -13.80 6.82
C GLN A 70 -0.11 -15.16 7.33
N VAL A 71 -0.54 -16.30 6.75
CA VAL A 71 -0.07 -17.63 7.15
C VAL A 71 1.03 -18.19 6.26
N ARG A 72 1.38 -17.49 5.17
CA ARG A 72 2.48 -17.87 4.28
C ARG A 72 3.83 -17.80 5.00
N GLN A 73 4.66 -18.81 4.81
CA GLN A 73 6.03 -18.85 5.35
C GLN A 73 7.02 -19.29 4.26
N PRO A 74 8.03 -18.45 3.90
CA PRO A 74 8.24 -17.07 4.36
C PRO A 74 7.12 -16.10 3.91
N GLN A 75 7.04 -14.90 4.48
CA GLN A 75 6.16 -13.84 3.96
C GLN A 75 6.63 -13.37 2.58
N LYS A 76 5.68 -13.21 1.64
CA LYS A 76 5.87 -12.81 0.23
C LYS A 76 4.54 -12.31 -0.34
N ASN A 77 4.60 -11.78 -1.56
CA ASN A 77 3.44 -11.55 -2.43
C ASN A 77 2.46 -10.52 -1.86
N HIS A 78 2.96 -9.32 -1.57
CA HIS A 78 2.10 -8.23 -1.12
C HIS A 78 1.51 -7.51 -2.32
N LEU A 79 0.22 -7.19 -2.25
CA LEU A 79 -0.52 -6.51 -3.29
C LEU A 79 -1.11 -5.22 -2.73
N LEU A 80 -0.73 -4.07 -3.30
CA LEU A 80 -1.42 -2.82 -3.04
C LEU A 80 -2.76 -2.84 -3.76
N VAL A 81 -3.81 -2.57 -3.02
CA VAL A 81 -5.18 -2.47 -3.50
C VAL A 81 -5.72 -1.09 -3.15
N ILE A 82 -5.98 -0.31 -4.19
CA ILE A 82 -6.53 1.05 -4.05
C ILE A 82 -7.84 1.18 -4.81
N GLU A 83 -8.71 2.09 -4.36
CA GLU A 83 -10.03 2.35 -4.96
C GLU A 83 -10.99 1.14 -5.02
N ALA A 84 -10.67 0.01 -4.36
CA ALA A 84 -11.59 -1.13 -4.27
C ALA A 84 -12.86 -0.82 -3.46
N ARG A 85 -12.80 0.19 -2.56
CA ARG A 85 -13.92 0.70 -1.74
C ARG A 85 -14.62 -0.35 -0.88
N ARG A 86 -13.95 -1.48 -0.64
CA ARG A 86 -14.34 -2.54 0.29
C ARG A 86 -13.10 -3.37 0.62
N GLU A 87 -13.12 -4.00 1.78
CA GLU A 87 -12.09 -4.94 2.22
C GLU A 87 -11.97 -6.13 1.25
N LEU A 88 -10.74 -6.46 0.86
CA LEU A 88 -10.43 -7.63 0.04
C LEU A 88 -9.40 -8.58 0.69
N ALA A 89 -8.87 -8.24 1.87
CA ALA A 89 -7.97 -9.09 2.65
C ALA A 89 -8.38 -10.57 2.81
N PRO A 90 -9.68 -10.95 2.89
CA PRO A 90 -10.06 -12.37 2.93
C PRO A 90 -9.63 -13.21 1.71
N LEU A 91 -9.21 -12.58 0.61
CA LEU A 91 -8.70 -13.25 -0.60
C LEU A 91 -7.17 -13.38 -0.63
N ALA A 92 -6.47 -12.96 0.42
CA ALA A 92 -5.01 -12.89 0.47
C ALA A 92 -4.28 -14.18 0.07
N ALA A 93 -4.79 -15.35 0.46
CA ALA A 93 -4.20 -16.65 0.14
C ALA A 93 -4.33 -17.05 -1.35
N HIS A 94 -5.02 -16.25 -2.17
CA HIS A 94 -5.32 -16.55 -3.57
C HIS A 94 -5.04 -15.33 -4.48
N PRO A 95 -3.76 -15.02 -4.79
CA PRO A 95 -3.39 -13.80 -5.50
C PRO A 95 -4.13 -13.56 -6.83
N GLN A 96 -4.33 -14.60 -7.65
CA GLN A 96 -5.12 -14.46 -8.88
C GLN A 96 -6.57 -14.05 -8.59
N ARG A 97 -7.21 -14.69 -7.62
CA ARG A 97 -8.59 -14.36 -7.22
C ARG A 97 -8.68 -12.97 -6.62
N LEU A 98 -7.65 -12.52 -5.92
CA LEU A 98 -7.55 -11.17 -5.39
C LEU A 98 -7.47 -10.15 -6.53
N VAL A 99 -6.57 -10.33 -7.51
CA VAL A 99 -6.47 -9.45 -8.69
C VAL A 99 -7.79 -9.41 -9.47
N ASP A 100 -8.42 -10.56 -9.71
CA ASP A 100 -9.72 -10.63 -10.39
C ASP A 100 -10.79 -9.85 -9.61
N ALA A 101 -10.86 -10.03 -8.29
CA ALA A 101 -11.83 -9.35 -7.44
C ALA A 101 -11.61 -7.83 -7.38
N VAL A 102 -10.35 -7.37 -7.39
CA VAL A 102 -10.02 -5.95 -7.47
C VAL A 102 -10.55 -5.36 -8.78
N ALA A 103 -10.33 -6.04 -9.92
CA ALA A 103 -10.84 -5.61 -11.21
C ALA A 103 -12.38 -5.62 -11.27
N GLU A 104 -13.04 -6.63 -10.70
CA GLU A 104 -14.50 -6.74 -10.65
C GLU A 104 -15.17 -5.57 -9.92
N VAL A 105 -14.53 -5.03 -8.87
CA VAL A 105 -15.03 -3.87 -8.11
C VAL A 105 -14.56 -2.53 -8.67
N GLY A 106 -13.78 -2.53 -9.75
CA GLY A 106 -13.23 -1.32 -10.37
C GLY A 106 -12.07 -0.69 -9.60
N GLY A 107 -11.42 -1.44 -8.71
CA GLY A 107 -10.21 -1.02 -8.02
C GLY A 107 -8.96 -1.19 -8.89
N LEU A 108 -7.82 -0.82 -8.34
CA LEU A 108 -6.51 -0.95 -8.98
C LEU A 108 -5.61 -1.82 -8.10
N ALA A 109 -4.90 -2.74 -8.74
CA ALA A 109 -3.95 -3.64 -8.09
C ALA A 109 -2.53 -3.32 -8.54
N PHE A 110 -1.58 -3.29 -7.59
CA PHE A 110 -0.16 -3.16 -7.86
C PHE A 110 0.62 -4.20 -7.05
N ILE A 111 1.55 -4.90 -7.69
CA ILE A 111 2.54 -5.70 -6.97
C ILE A 111 3.45 -4.76 -6.19
N ALA A 112 3.45 -4.88 -4.86
CA ALA A 112 4.35 -4.14 -3.99
C ALA A 112 5.76 -4.75 -4.05
N HIS A 113 6.79 -3.91 -3.87
CA HIS A 113 8.19 -4.30 -3.66
C HIS A 113 8.62 -5.58 -4.41
N LEU A 114 8.42 -5.56 -5.75
CA LEU A 114 8.56 -6.74 -6.63
C LEU A 114 9.84 -7.53 -6.37
N VAL A 115 10.95 -6.80 -6.24
CA VAL A 115 12.25 -7.32 -5.83
C VAL A 115 12.66 -6.54 -4.59
N ASP A 116 12.50 -7.19 -3.45
CA ASP A 116 12.82 -6.66 -2.14
C ASP A 116 14.05 -7.40 -1.61
N PRO A 117 15.20 -6.74 -1.39
CA PRO A 117 16.36 -7.40 -0.82
C PRO A 117 16.17 -7.60 0.68
N GLN A 118 16.63 -8.73 1.21
CA GLN A 118 16.68 -8.91 2.67
C GLN A 118 17.54 -7.81 3.33
N ALA A 119 17.18 -7.41 4.56
CA ALA A 119 17.98 -6.52 5.40
C ALA A 119 18.46 -7.23 6.68
N PRO A 120 19.52 -8.06 6.62
CA PRO A 120 19.93 -8.91 7.73
C PRO A 120 20.36 -8.14 8.98
N LEU A 121 20.83 -6.90 8.83
CA LEU A 121 21.21 -6.02 9.93
C LEU A 121 20.03 -5.62 10.81
N PHE A 122 18.81 -5.64 10.26
CA PHE A 122 17.56 -5.32 10.95
C PHE A 122 16.70 -6.57 11.20
N HIS A 123 17.24 -7.75 10.91
CA HIS A 123 16.53 -9.03 11.00
C HIS A 123 15.29 -9.16 10.09
N GLU A 124 15.22 -8.36 9.03
CA GLU A 124 14.10 -8.41 8.09
C GLU A 124 14.37 -9.37 6.91
N PRO A 125 13.49 -10.36 6.68
CA PRO A 125 13.55 -11.21 5.49
C PRO A 125 13.13 -10.42 4.25
N ASP A 126 13.38 -10.96 3.06
CA ASP A 126 12.84 -10.36 1.84
C ASP A 126 11.32 -10.55 1.74
N LEU A 127 10.60 -9.59 1.16
CA LEU A 127 9.15 -9.66 0.88
C LEU A 127 8.83 -9.80 -0.62
N SER A 128 9.85 -10.08 -1.44
CA SER A 128 9.78 -10.19 -2.90
C SER A 128 8.55 -10.97 -3.39
N TRP A 129 8.01 -10.56 -4.53
CA TRP A 129 6.98 -11.31 -5.21
C TRP A 129 7.55 -12.58 -5.86
N VAL A 130 6.93 -13.74 -5.59
CA VAL A 130 7.42 -15.04 -6.08
C VAL A 130 6.35 -15.86 -6.80
N ASP A 131 5.09 -15.48 -6.74
CA ASP A 131 4.04 -16.19 -7.49
C ASP A 131 4.13 -15.83 -8.97
N ALA A 132 4.39 -16.84 -9.80
CA ALA A 132 4.38 -16.69 -11.25
C ALA A 132 2.95 -16.66 -11.80
N ASP A 133 2.79 -16.12 -13.01
CA ASP A 133 1.61 -16.28 -13.88
C ASP A 133 0.33 -15.53 -13.48
N LEU A 134 0.40 -14.42 -12.74
CA LEU A 134 -0.74 -13.51 -12.62
C LEU A 134 -1.23 -13.05 -14.00
N GLN A 135 -2.53 -13.19 -14.23
CA GLN A 135 -3.21 -12.70 -15.42
C GLN A 135 -4.08 -11.49 -15.07
N GLY A 136 -4.35 -10.65 -16.08
CA GLY A 136 -5.23 -9.49 -15.94
C GLY A 136 -4.47 -8.16 -15.96
N SER A 137 -5.10 -7.13 -15.42
CA SER A 137 -4.53 -5.77 -15.38
C SER A 137 -4.07 -5.45 -13.97
N PHE A 138 -2.77 -5.31 -13.79
CA PHE A 138 -2.14 -4.85 -12.56
C PHE A 138 -0.90 -4.01 -12.90
N GLY A 139 -0.54 -3.10 -11.99
CA GLY A 139 0.72 -2.38 -12.05
C GLY A 139 1.80 -3.03 -11.18
N VAL A 140 2.97 -2.41 -11.17
CA VAL A 140 4.11 -2.84 -10.35
C VAL A 140 4.73 -1.60 -9.71
N GLU A 141 5.00 -1.68 -8.42
CA GLU A 141 5.80 -0.71 -7.72
C GLU A 141 7.28 -0.86 -8.11
N ILE A 142 7.79 0.10 -8.89
CA ILE A 142 9.20 0.12 -9.32
C ILE A 142 10.07 0.90 -8.32
N TRP A 143 9.51 1.95 -7.73
CA TRP A 143 10.20 2.82 -6.78
C TRP A 143 9.70 2.54 -5.38
N ASN A 144 10.24 1.49 -4.78
CA ASN A 144 10.09 1.21 -3.37
C ASN A 144 11.38 1.59 -2.65
N THR A 145 11.29 2.31 -1.53
CA THR A 145 12.45 2.69 -0.72
C THR A 145 12.15 2.32 0.71
N MET A 146 12.95 1.40 1.28
CA MET A 146 12.95 1.03 2.69
C MET A 146 11.76 0.18 3.18
N SER A 147 11.25 -0.76 2.39
CA SER A 147 10.27 -1.76 2.90
C SER A 147 10.81 -2.57 4.08
N GLU A 148 12.13 -2.66 4.21
CA GLU A 148 12.83 -3.38 5.28
C GLU A 148 13.07 -2.51 6.55
N PHE A 149 12.62 -1.26 6.56
CA PHE A 149 12.72 -0.38 7.72
C PHE A 149 11.32 -0.11 8.27
N LYS A 150 10.89 -0.98 9.16
CA LYS A 150 9.64 -0.93 9.90
C LYS A 150 9.92 -0.92 11.40
#